data_AF-A0A4P6X7D3-F1
#
_entry.id   AF-A0A4P6X7D3-F1
#
_cell.length_a   1.000
_cell.length_b   1.000
_cell.length_c   1.000
_cell.angle_alpha   90.00
_cell.angle_beta   90.00
_cell.angle_gamma   90.00
#
_symmetry.space_group_name_H-M   'P 1'
#
loop_
_entity.id
_entity.type
_entity.pdbx_description
1 polymer ?
#
loop_
_entity_poly.entity_id
_entity_poly.type
_entity_poly.pdbx_seq_one_letter_code
_entity_poly.pdbx_strand_id
1 'polypeptide(L)'
;MRRILPLLAIAIAAPAAAQQRAPFTIEGTGQGFQTIDEAVQSIRMGTATILIAPGVYHQCTIQSGGHITFKAVTPGTAIFEGTACEDKAAFVLRGQSSVVDGIVFRKIAVGDGNGAGIRSEVGDLVVRNSMFLDNQEGILGGQPSGQKITIDHSTFAGLGQCDITPSCSHSIYLANLGSVTVTNSRFERGTGGHYVKLRTPRVTITDNSFDDTKGSKTNYMIDLSQGATGLIARNTFVQGAHKENHSGLIVVSAEAKTYSAAGLRIEDNDASLAPGAPTNPAFVANMSGDQLAIGANRLGAGIRSYEVR
;
A
#
# COMPACT_ATOMS: atom_id res chain seq x y z
N MET A 1 -19.74 -84.41 -11.08
CA MET A 1 -19.70 -83.38 -10.00
C MET A 1 -18.86 -82.20 -10.48
N ARG A 2 -19.50 -81.06 -10.77
CA ARG A 2 -18.87 -79.80 -11.23
C ARG A 2 -18.05 -79.19 -10.10
N ARG A 3 -16.78 -78.87 -10.34
CA ARG A 3 -15.97 -77.99 -9.45
C ARG A 3 -15.87 -76.62 -10.11
N ILE A 4 -16.53 -75.65 -9.50
CA ILE A 4 -16.52 -74.23 -9.89
C ILE A 4 -15.29 -73.61 -9.21
N LEU A 5 -14.35 -73.06 -9.99
CA LEU A 5 -13.26 -72.23 -9.47
C LEU A 5 -13.79 -70.82 -9.21
N PRO A 6 -13.50 -70.19 -8.05
CA PRO A 6 -13.84 -68.80 -7.82
C PRO A 6 -12.80 -67.89 -8.48
N LEU A 7 -13.25 -67.01 -9.38
CA LEU A 7 -12.44 -65.87 -9.83
C LEU A 7 -12.42 -64.83 -8.70
N LEU A 8 -11.23 -64.59 -8.14
CA LEU A 8 -11.01 -63.51 -7.19
C LEU A 8 -10.76 -62.22 -7.99
N ALA A 9 -11.75 -61.31 -8.00
CA ALA A 9 -11.60 -59.98 -8.59
C ALA A 9 -10.85 -59.08 -7.61
N ILE A 10 -9.57 -58.80 -7.91
CA ILE A 10 -8.78 -57.81 -7.17
C ILE A 10 -9.18 -56.43 -7.69
N ALA A 11 -9.94 -55.69 -6.89
CA ALA A 11 -10.22 -54.28 -7.14
C ALA A 11 -8.96 -53.46 -6.82
N ILE A 12 -8.25 -53.01 -7.84
CA ILE A 12 -7.14 -52.05 -7.70
C ILE A 12 -7.78 -50.69 -7.38
N ALA A 13 -7.82 -50.34 -6.09
CA ALA A 13 -8.15 -48.99 -5.66
C ALA A 13 -6.99 -48.06 -6.08
N ALA A 14 -7.14 -47.39 -7.22
CA ALA A 14 -6.24 -46.30 -7.58
C ALA A 14 -6.39 -45.21 -6.50
N PRO A 15 -5.29 -44.70 -5.91
CA PRO A 15 -5.38 -43.58 -5.00
C PRO A 15 -5.92 -42.40 -5.81
N ALA A 16 -7.09 -41.89 -5.42
CA ALA A 16 -7.57 -40.61 -5.91
C ALA A 16 -6.52 -39.57 -5.48
N ALA A 17 -5.63 -39.21 -6.41
CA ALA A 17 -4.77 -38.06 -6.23
C ALA A 17 -5.71 -36.89 -5.91
N ALA A 18 -5.59 -36.34 -4.69
CA ALA A 18 -6.34 -35.15 -4.32
C ALA A 18 -5.97 -34.09 -5.36
N GLN A 19 -6.90 -33.79 -6.27
CA GLN A 19 -6.71 -32.78 -7.29
C GLN A 19 -6.52 -31.47 -6.52
N GLN A 20 -5.27 -31.03 -6.35
CA GLN A 20 -4.97 -29.78 -5.68
C GLN A 20 -5.70 -28.69 -6.46
N ARG A 21 -6.74 -28.13 -5.85
CA ARG A 21 -7.47 -27.02 -6.45
C ARG A 21 -6.47 -25.90 -6.70
N ALA A 22 -6.45 -25.43 -7.94
CA ALA A 22 -5.63 -24.31 -8.34
C ALA A 22 -5.87 -23.10 -7.40
N PRO A 23 -4.81 -22.52 -6.80
CA PRO A 23 -4.96 -21.42 -5.84
C PRO A 23 -5.47 -20.12 -6.47
N PHE A 24 -5.34 -19.97 -7.78
CA PHE A 24 -5.79 -18.79 -8.53
C PHE A 24 -6.88 -19.20 -9.50
N THR A 25 -8.06 -18.61 -9.38
CA THR A 25 -9.22 -18.96 -10.23
C THR A 25 -9.86 -17.72 -10.82
N ILE A 26 -10.20 -17.76 -12.11
CA ILE A 26 -10.97 -16.70 -12.75
C ILE A 26 -12.44 -16.80 -12.32
N GLU A 27 -12.95 -15.75 -11.69
CA GLU A 27 -14.35 -15.64 -11.31
C GLU A 27 -15.24 -15.72 -12.56
N GLY A 28 -16.34 -16.47 -12.48
CA GLY A 28 -17.27 -16.69 -13.59
C GLY A 28 -16.92 -17.88 -14.48
N THR A 29 -15.66 -18.06 -14.90
CA THR A 29 -15.27 -19.21 -15.74
C THR A 29 -14.83 -20.43 -14.92
N GLY A 30 -14.34 -20.22 -13.70
CA GLY A 30 -13.78 -21.29 -12.87
C GLY A 30 -12.43 -21.80 -13.38
N GLN A 31 -11.82 -21.15 -14.38
CA GLN A 31 -10.50 -21.54 -14.89
C GLN A 31 -9.44 -21.33 -13.81
N GLY A 32 -8.74 -22.42 -13.46
CA GLY A 32 -7.73 -22.44 -12.41
C GLY A 32 -6.29 -22.41 -12.94
N PHE A 33 -5.40 -21.74 -12.22
CA PHE A 33 -3.97 -21.63 -12.51
C PHE A 33 -3.11 -21.95 -11.28
N GLN A 34 -1.91 -22.48 -11.50
CA GLN A 34 -0.99 -22.83 -10.41
C GLN A 34 -0.13 -21.64 -9.96
N THR A 35 0.06 -20.66 -10.85
CA THR A 35 0.74 -19.41 -10.53
C THR A 35 -0.15 -18.20 -10.76
N ILE A 36 0.07 -17.14 -9.98
CA ILE A 36 -0.64 -15.87 -10.16
C ILE A 36 -0.35 -15.27 -11.54
N ASP A 37 0.89 -15.44 -12.01
CA ASP A 37 1.32 -14.83 -13.27
C ASP A 37 0.66 -15.49 -14.49
N GLU A 38 0.50 -16.83 -14.48
CA GLU A 38 -0.31 -17.51 -15.52
C GLU A 38 -1.76 -17.01 -15.53
N ALA A 39 -2.38 -16.81 -14.35
CA ALA A 39 -3.74 -16.28 -14.27
C ALA A 39 -3.83 -14.87 -14.86
N VAL A 40 -2.87 -14.00 -14.54
CA VAL A 40 -2.79 -12.62 -15.08
C VAL A 40 -2.57 -12.62 -16.59
N GLN A 41 -1.60 -13.40 -17.07
CA GLN A 41 -1.30 -13.48 -18.50
C GLN A 41 -2.47 -14.03 -19.32
N SER A 42 -3.32 -14.90 -18.75
CA SER A 42 -4.49 -15.43 -19.44
C SER A 42 -5.53 -14.36 -19.80
N ILE A 43 -5.57 -13.25 -19.05
CA ILE A 43 -6.57 -12.17 -19.20
C ILE A 43 -6.19 -11.23 -20.34
N ARG A 44 -4.90 -11.05 -20.63
CA ARG A 44 -4.37 -10.14 -21.67
C ARG A 44 -4.92 -8.72 -21.51
N MET A 45 -5.67 -8.22 -22.49
CA MET A 45 -6.32 -6.90 -22.48
C MET A 45 -7.78 -6.96 -21.98
N GLY A 46 -8.21 -8.10 -21.46
CA GLY A 46 -9.58 -8.35 -21.01
C GLY A 46 -9.89 -7.75 -19.63
N THR A 47 -11.06 -8.15 -19.10
CA THR A 47 -11.52 -7.79 -17.76
C THR A 47 -11.83 -9.06 -16.98
N ALA A 48 -11.27 -9.22 -15.78
CA ALA A 48 -11.53 -10.39 -14.96
C ALA A 48 -11.23 -10.14 -13.48
N THR A 49 -11.85 -10.96 -12.62
CA THR A 49 -11.46 -11.13 -11.22
C THR A 49 -10.69 -12.44 -11.06
N ILE A 50 -9.48 -12.35 -10.50
CA ILE A 50 -8.72 -13.50 -10.02
C ILE A 50 -9.04 -13.66 -8.53
N LEU A 51 -9.73 -14.76 -8.20
CA LEU A 51 -9.93 -15.22 -6.84
C LEU A 51 -8.67 -15.97 -6.37
N ILE A 52 -8.13 -15.55 -5.23
CA ILE A 52 -6.90 -16.07 -4.65
C ILE A 52 -7.26 -16.83 -3.36
N ALA A 53 -6.99 -18.13 -3.36
CA ALA A 53 -7.23 -19.00 -2.22
C ALA A 53 -6.32 -18.63 -1.02
N PRO A 54 -6.68 -19.03 0.21
CA PRO A 54 -5.80 -18.92 1.36
C PRO A 54 -4.44 -19.59 1.12
N GLY A 55 -3.35 -18.92 1.45
CA GLY A 55 -2.00 -19.46 1.27
C GLY A 55 -0.89 -18.44 1.45
N VAL A 56 0.34 -18.94 1.56
CA VAL A 56 1.58 -18.15 1.46
C VAL A 56 2.19 -18.41 0.10
N TYR A 57 2.38 -17.36 -0.69
CA TYR A 57 2.83 -17.39 -2.06
C TYR A 57 4.17 -16.68 -2.17
N HIS A 58 5.20 -17.45 -2.54
CA HIS A 58 6.50 -16.93 -2.99
C HIS A 58 6.45 -16.72 -4.50
N GLN A 59 5.53 -15.86 -4.93
CA GLN A 59 5.24 -15.55 -6.32
C GLN A 59 5.11 -14.05 -6.48
N CYS A 60 5.25 -13.56 -7.70
CA CYS A 60 5.00 -12.19 -8.09
C CYS A 60 4.29 -12.18 -9.45
N THR A 61 3.75 -11.05 -9.88
CA THR A 61 3.14 -10.93 -11.20
C THR A 61 3.30 -9.55 -11.83
N ILE A 62 3.24 -9.52 -13.16
CA ILE A 62 3.23 -8.31 -13.96
C ILE A 62 1.92 -8.24 -14.74
N GLN A 63 1.06 -7.29 -14.39
CA GLN A 63 -0.13 -6.98 -15.19
C GLN A 63 0.28 -6.05 -16.34
N SER A 64 0.47 -6.59 -17.53
CA SER A 64 0.82 -5.80 -18.73
C SER A 64 -0.39 -5.13 -19.41
N GLY A 65 -1.61 -5.41 -18.97
CA GLY A 65 -2.84 -4.95 -19.62
C GLY A 65 -4.12 -5.34 -18.88
N GLY A 66 -5.26 -4.97 -19.46
CA GLY A 66 -6.60 -5.30 -18.98
C GLY A 66 -7.06 -4.53 -17.74
N HIS A 67 -8.25 -4.92 -17.28
CA HIS A 67 -8.86 -4.50 -16.03
C HIS A 67 -8.92 -5.72 -15.10
N ILE A 68 -7.98 -5.81 -14.16
CA ILE A 68 -7.84 -7.01 -13.32
C ILE A 68 -8.17 -6.69 -11.87
N THR A 69 -9.07 -7.49 -11.28
CA THR A 69 -9.30 -7.51 -9.84
C THR A 69 -8.58 -8.71 -9.23
N PHE A 70 -7.65 -8.46 -8.33
CA PHE A 70 -6.97 -9.44 -7.50
C PHE A 70 -7.67 -9.50 -6.15
N LYS A 71 -8.37 -10.62 -5.86
CA LYS A 71 -9.23 -10.71 -4.68
C LYS A 71 -8.91 -11.96 -3.87
N ALA A 72 -8.53 -11.77 -2.61
CA ALA A 72 -8.47 -12.88 -1.66
C ALA A 72 -9.89 -13.43 -1.44
N VAL A 73 -10.06 -14.76 -1.49
CA VAL A 73 -11.34 -15.41 -1.20
C VAL A 73 -11.80 -15.09 0.23
N THR A 74 -10.85 -15.00 1.15
CA THR A 74 -11.06 -14.49 2.50
C THR A 74 -10.00 -13.40 2.75
N PRO A 75 -10.39 -12.15 3.04
CA PRO A 75 -9.43 -11.08 3.30
C PRO A 75 -8.40 -11.46 4.37
N GLY A 76 -7.13 -11.12 4.13
CA GLY A 76 -6.02 -11.40 5.03
C GLY A 76 -5.41 -12.81 4.89
N THR A 77 -5.97 -13.69 4.05
CA THR A 77 -5.53 -15.09 3.96
C THR A 77 -4.65 -15.40 2.74
N ALA A 78 -4.63 -14.55 1.72
CA ALA A 78 -3.72 -14.64 0.59
C ALA A 78 -2.49 -13.77 0.86
N ILE A 79 -1.34 -14.40 1.13
CA ILE A 79 -0.12 -13.73 1.57
C ILE A 79 0.95 -13.87 0.49
N PHE A 80 1.39 -12.77 -0.11
CA PHE A 80 2.55 -12.73 -0.99
C PHE A 80 3.78 -12.33 -0.17
N GLU A 81 4.79 -13.21 -0.12
CA GLU A 81 5.95 -13.06 0.76
C GLU A 81 7.29 -13.18 0.03
N GLY A 82 8.15 -12.18 0.23
CA GLY A 82 9.57 -12.24 -0.11
C GLY A 82 9.92 -12.22 -1.61
N THR A 83 8.95 -12.33 -2.52
CA THR A 83 9.21 -12.43 -3.96
C THR A 83 8.80 -11.15 -4.68
N ALA A 84 9.70 -10.60 -5.49
CA ALA A 84 9.46 -9.44 -6.33
C ALA A 84 9.73 -9.75 -7.81
N CYS A 85 8.92 -9.15 -8.68
CA CYS A 85 9.09 -9.15 -10.12
C CYS A 85 9.85 -7.88 -10.54
N GLU A 86 10.74 -8.03 -11.53
CA GLU A 86 11.57 -6.96 -12.12
C GLU A 86 12.40 -6.16 -11.11
N ASP A 87 12.79 -6.77 -9.99
CA ASP A 87 13.45 -6.05 -8.89
C ASP A 87 12.65 -4.83 -8.41
N LYS A 88 11.31 -4.90 -8.49
CA LYS A 88 10.41 -3.80 -8.12
C LYS A 88 9.43 -4.15 -7.01
N ALA A 89 8.55 -5.13 -7.26
CA ALA A 89 7.42 -5.39 -6.38
C ALA A 89 6.85 -6.80 -6.52
N ALA A 90 6.07 -7.25 -5.53
CA ALA A 90 5.27 -8.46 -5.70
C ALA A 90 4.29 -8.29 -6.87
N PHE A 91 3.55 -7.17 -6.92
CA PHE A 91 2.62 -6.87 -8.01
C PHE A 91 3.10 -5.63 -8.77
N VAL A 92 3.50 -5.80 -10.04
CA VAL A 92 3.85 -4.70 -10.95
C VAL A 92 2.67 -4.45 -11.89
N LEU A 93 2.02 -3.30 -11.75
CA LEU A 93 0.72 -3.03 -12.35
C LEU A 93 0.83 -2.00 -13.47
N ARG A 94 0.57 -2.45 -14.71
CA ARG A 94 0.56 -1.66 -15.95
C ARG A 94 -0.71 -1.84 -16.79
N GLY A 95 -1.79 -2.32 -16.17
CA GLY A 95 -3.08 -2.43 -16.85
C GLY A 95 -3.82 -1.10 -16.99
N GLN A 96 -4.97 -1.13 -17.66
CA GLN A 96 -5.86 0.03 -17.72
C GLN A 96 -6.48 0.34 -16.35
N SER A 97 -6.77 -0.69 -15.55
CA SER A 97 -7.06 -0.53 -14.13
C SER A 97 -6.74 -1.79 -13.34
N SER A 98 -6.52 -1.61 -12.04
CA SER A 98 -6.23 -2.71 -11.12
C SER A 98 -7.01 -2.54 -9.81
N VAL A 99 -7.53 -3.63 -9.27
CA VAL A 99 -8.12 -3.67 -7.93
C VAL A 99 -7.39 -4.73 -7.12
N VAL A 100 -6.92 -4.40 -5.93
CA VAL A 100 -6.29 -5.32 -4.97
C VAL A 100 -7.15 -5.34 -3.71
N ASP A 101 -7.74 -6.48 -3.40
CA ASP A 101 -8.75 -6.63 -2.34
C ASP A 101 -8.41 -7.80 -1.41
N GLY A 102 -8.14 -7.47 -0.14
CA GLY A 102 -7.95 -8.49 0.89
C GLY A 102 -6.58 -9.16 0.90
N ILE A 103 -5.59 -8.64 0.17
CA ILE A 103 -4.29 -9.30 -0.02
C ILE A 103 -3.27 -8.80 1.02
N VAL A 104 -2.43 -9.70 1.51
CA VAL A 104 -1.29 -9.37 2.37
C VAL A 104 0.00 -9.42 1.56
N PHE A 105 0.79 -8.36 1.60
CA PHE A 105 2.14 -8.29 1.04
C PHE A 105 3.13 -8.16 2.19
N ARG A 106 4.09 -9.07 2.32
CA ARG A 106 5.05 -8.99 3.41
C ARG A 106 6.49 -9.32 3.03
N LYS A 107 7.43 -8.71 3.74
CA LYS A 107 8.88 -8.93 3.58
C LYS A 107 9.37 -8.76 2.13
N ILE A 108 8.73 -7.88 1.36
CA ILE A 108 9.19 -7.57 0.01
C ILE A 108 10.41 -6.65 0.10
N ALA A 109 11.52 -7.10 -0.46
CA ALA A 109 12.78 -6.37 -0.50
C ALA A 109 13.49 -6.64 -1.83
N VAL A 110 14.13 -5.62 -2.37
CA VAL A 110 14.93 -5.69 -3.61
C VAL A 110 16.25 -4.93 -3.43
N GLY A 111 17.18 -5.10 -4.38
CA GLY A 111 18.57 -4.66 -4.21
C GLY A 111 18.76 -3.14 -4.08
N ASP A 112 17.87 -2.33 -4.66
CA ASP A 112 17.94 -0.87 -4.59
C ASP A 112 17.24 -0.26 -3.36
N GLY A 113 16.69 -1.09 -2.48
CA GLY A 113 16.01 -0.62 -1.28
C GLY A 113 14.55 -0.20 -1.48
N ASN A 114 13.94 -0.39 -2.65
CA ASN A 114 12.58 0.07 -3.00
C ASN A 114 11.57 -1.06 -3.32
N GLY A 115 11.77 -2.23 -2.70
CA GLY A 115 10.94 -3.41 -2.89
C GLY A 115 9.53 -3.21 -2.34
N ALA A 116 8.53 -3.16 -3.22
CA ALA A 116 7.17 -2.81 -2.86
C ALA A 116 6.20 -4.01 -2.83
N GLY A 117 5.12 -3.91 -2.04
CA GLY A 117 3.97 -4.79 -2.27
C GLY A 117 3.38 -4.56 -3.65
N ILE A 118 3.16 -3.30 -4.00
CA ILE A 118 2.62 -2.87 -5.30
C ILE A 118 3.53 -1.82 -5.94
N ARG A 119 3.89 -2.02 -7.21
CA ARG A 119 4.42 -0.98 -8.09
C ARG A 119 3.31 -0.53 -9.06
N SER A 120 2.75 0.66 -8.86
CA SER A 120 1.75 1.25 -9.78
C SER A 120 2.45 2.09 -10.85
N GLU A 121 2.38 1.66 -12.11
CA GLU A 121 3.03 2.36 -13.22
C GLU A 121 2.04 3.08 -14.14
N VAL A 122 0.91 2.46 -14.49
CA VAL A 122 -0.18 3.07 -15.26
C VAL A 122 -1.55 2.53 -14.84
N GLY A 123 -2.60 3.24 -15.24
CA GLY A 123 -4.00 2.86 -14.96
C GLY A 123 -4.49 3.26 -13.58
N ASP A 124 -5.80 3.25 -13.40
CA ASP A 124 -6.41 3.52 -12.10
C ASP A 124 -6.14 2.35 -11.13
N LEU A 125 -5.94 2.64 -9.85
CA LEU A 125 -5.66 1.65 -8.83
C LEU A 125 -6.63 1.79 -7.66
N VAL A 126 -7.25 0.67 -7.27
CA VAL A 126 -7.98 0.55 -6.00
C VAL A 126 -7.30 -0.49 -5.14
N VAL A 127 -6.94 -0.13 -3.91
CA VAL A 127 -6.43 -1.05 -2.89
C VAL A 127 -7.38 -0.99 -1.71
N ARG A 128 -7.91 -2.15 -1.28
CA ARG A 128 -8.80 -2.21 -0.12
C ARG A 128 -8.60 -3.45 0.72
N ASN A 129 -8.91 -3.36 2.01
CA ASN A 129 -8.83 -4.48 2.96
C ASN A 129 -7.46 -5.18 2.97
N SER A 130 -6.39 -4.48 2.57
CA SER A 130 -5.10 -5.09 2.28
C SER A 130 -4.07 -4.73 3.35
N MET A 131 -3.04 -5.55 3.48
CA MET A 131 -2.00 -5.36 4.49
C MET A 131 -0.63 -5.36 3.84
N PHE A 132 0.19 -4.38 4.18
CA PHE A 132 1.59 -4.28 3.80
C PHE A 132 2.40 -4.38 5.09
N LEU A 133 3.26 -5.38 5.19
CA LEU A 133 3.91 -5.75 6.44
C LEU A 133 5.41 -5.99 6.24
N ASP A 134 6.25 -5.21 6.90
CA ASP A 134 7.70 -5.42 6.87
C ASP A 134 8.33 -5.40 5.46
N ASN A 135 7.73 -4.65 4.53
CA ASN A 135 8.27 -4.41 3.20
C ASN A 135 9.22 -3.21 3.23
N GLN A 136 10.12 -3.10 2.25
CA GLN A 136 10.83 -1.84 2.04
C GLN A 136 9.84 -0.72 1.67
N GLU A 137 8.94 -0.97 0.71
CA GLU A 137 7.86 -0.08 0.28
C GLU A 137 6.49 -0.75 0.41
N GLY A 138 5.43 0.01 0.68
CA GLY A 138 4.06 -0.51 0.61
C GLY A 138 3.55 -0.43 -0.81
N ILE A 139 3.30 0.79 -1.25
CA ILE A 139 2.88 1.12 -2.61
C ILE A 139 3.82 2.19 -3.16
N LEU A 140 4.49 1.87 -4.28
CA LEU A 140 5.41 2.78 -4.96
C LEU A 140 4.93 3.01 -6.40
N GLY A 141 4.89 4.27 -6.83
CA GLY A 141 4.55 4.66 -8.20
C GLY A 141 5.13 6.04 -8.53
N GLY A 142 5.52 6.26 -9.79
CA GLY A 142 6.33 7.43 -10.15
C GLY A 142 6.12 8.00 -11.55
N GLN A 143 5.06 7.59 -12.26
CA GLN A 143 4.87 7.98 -13.66
C GLN A 143 3.91 9.18 -13.78
N PRO A 144 4.19 10.16 -14.67
CA PRO A 144 3.35 11.34 -14.90
C PRO A 144 2.08 10.98 -15.70
N SER A 145 1.27 10.08 -15.16
CA SER A 145 -0.03 9.70 -15.67
C SER A 145 -1.13 10.28 -14.78
N GLY A 146 -2.34 10.44 -15.30
CA GLY A 146 -3.48 11.02 -14.58
C GLY A 146 -4.28 10.00 -13.76
N GLN A 147 -3.62 9.10 -13.01
CA GLN A 147 -4.27 7.98 -12.32
C GLN A 147 -5.21 8.46 -11.21
N LYS A 148 -6.32 7.76 -11.01
CA LYS A 148 -7.09 7.80 -9.77
C LYS A 148 -6.65 6.62 -8.92
N ILE A 149 -5.97 6.92 -7.81
CA ILE A 149 -5.52 5.91 -6.85
C ILE A 149 -6.36 6.04 -5.58
N THR A 150 -7.05 4.97 -5.19
CA THR A 150 -7.82 4.88 -3.95
C THR A 150 -7.28 3.77 -3.08
N ILE A 151 -6.97 4.09 -1.82
CA ILE A 151 -6.47 3.17 -0.82
C ILE A 151 -7.41 3.29 0.37
N ASP A 152 -8.05 2.18 0.75
CA ASP A 152 -9.10 2.20 1.76
C ASP A 152 -8.99 1.00 2.70
N HIS A 153 -9.33 1.17 3.99
CA HIS A 153 -9.34 0.07 4.98
C HIS A 153 -8.08 -0.81 4.93
N SER A 154 -6.89 -0.20 4.81
CA SER A 154 -5.63 -0.94 4.61
C SER A 154 -4.64 -0.67 5.74
N THR A 155 -3.74 -1.61 5.98
CA THR A 155 -2.71 -1.51 7.04
C THR A 155 -1.31 -1.45 6.44
N PHE A 156 -0.49 -0.55 6.94
CA PHE A 156 0.91 -0.38 6.62
C PHE A 156 1.70 -0.44 7.92
N ALA A 157 2.42 -1.54 8.17
CA ALA A 157 3.14 -1.75 9.43
C ALA A 157 4.56 -2.29 9.21
N GLY A 158 5.58 -1.61 9.76
CA GLY A 158 6.97 -2.07 9.60
C GLY A 158 7.63 -1.67 8.29
N LEU A 159 7.17 -0.60 7.63
CA LEU A 159 7.64 -0.23 6.30
C LEU A 159 8.72 0.85 6.37
N GLY A 160 9.54 0.91 5.34
CA GLY A 160 10.57 1.91 5.17
C GLY A 160 11.96 1.41 5.54
N GLN A 161 12.97 1.92 4.85
CA GLN A 161 14.38 1.80 5.19
C GLN A 161 15.07 3.11 4.82
N CYS A 162 16.15 3.46 5.53
CA CYS A 162 17.02 4.60 5.18
C CYS A 162 18.51 4.20 5.15
N ASP A 163 18.80 2.90 5.28
CA ASP A 163 20.16 2.37 5.49
C ASP A 163 20.74 1.72 4.23
N ILE A 164 19.90 1.26 3.30
CA ILE A 164 20.33 0.48 2.13
C ILE A 164 20.75 1.43 0.99
N THR A 165 19.96 2.47 0.74
CA THR A 165 20.27 3.50 -0.25
C THR A 165 20.03 4.90 0.32
N PRO A 166 20.69 5.95 -0.24
CA PRO A 166 20.54 7.33 0.25
C PRO A 166 19.10 7.85 0.21
N SER A 167 18.27 7.26 -0.66
CA SER A 167 16.84 7.56 -0.72
C SER A 167 16.09 6.59 0.18
N CYS A 168 15.52 7.11 1.27
CA CYS A 168 14.66 6.30 2.12
C CYS A 168 13.46 5.77 1.33
N SER A 169 13.02 4.55 1.65
CA SER A 169 11.73 4.03 1.22
C SER A 169 10.61 4.41 2.20
N HIS A 170 9.36 4.27 1.80
CA HIS A 170 8.18 4.81 2.48
C HIS A 170 7.07 3.77 2.68
N SER A 171 5.96 4.15 3.34
CA SER A 171 4.77 3.27 3.33
C SER A 171 3.98 3.43 2.03
N ILE A 172 3.68 4.67 1.66
CA ILE A 172 3.11 5.02 0.36
C ILE A 172 3.99 6.10 -0.27
N TYR A 173 4.43 5.87 -1.50
CA TYR A 173 5.13 6.85 -2.31
C TYR A 173 4.59 6.90 -3.72
N LEU A 174 3.87 7.97 -4.04
CA LEU A 174 3.20 8.12 -5.33
C LEU A 174 3.49 9.48 -5.95
N ALA A 175 4.03 9.49 -7.17
CA ALA A 175 3.99 10.64 -8.07
C ALA A 175 2.96 10.39 -9.19
N ASN A 176 2.02 11.31 -9.36
CA ASN A 176 0.81 11.11 -10.16
C ASN A 176 0.18 12.47 -10.55
N LEU A 177 -0.24 12.66 -11.80
CA LEU A 177 -0.93 13.88 -12.26
C LEU A 177 -2.44 13.87 -11.94
N GLY A 178 -2.98 12.75 -11.48
CA GLY A 178 -4.40 12.58 -11.16
C GLY A 178 -4.72 12.93 -9.70
N SER A 179 -5.21 11.95 -8.95
CA SER A 179 -5.56 12.12 -7.54
C SER A 179 -5.25 10.88 -6.71
N VAL A 180 -4.97 11.10 -5.43
CA VAL A 180 -4.76 10.03 -4.45
C VAL A 180 -5.72 10.21 -3.28
N THR A 181 -6.49 9.16 -3.00
CA THR A 181 -7.40 9.06 -1.85
C THR A 181 -6.90 7.97 -0.92
N VAL A 182 -6.70 8.29 0.36
CA VAL A 182 -6.30 7.36 1.42
C VAL A 182 -7.29 7.49 2.57
N THR A 183 -8.07 6.44 2.82
CA THR A 183 -9.14 6.46 3.81
C THR A 183 -9.12 5.26 4.74
N ASN A 184 -9.61 5.43 5.97
CA ASN A 184 -9.85 4.34 6.93
C ASN A 184 -8.63 3.42 7.15
N SER A 185 -7.41 3.94 6.94
CA SER A 185 -6.20 3.14 6.90
C SER A 185 -5.33 3.37 8.13
N ARG A 186 -4.49 2.38 8.43
CA ARG A 186 -3.62 2.37 9.60
C ARG A 186 -2.16 2.31 9.19
N PHE A 187 -1.39 3.23 9.75
CA PHE A 187 0.05 3.35 9.57
C PHE A 187 0.70 3.22 10.93
N GLU A 188 1.61 2.26 11.10
CA GLU A 188 2.28 2.06 12.38
C GLU A 188 3.69 1.50 12.24
N ARG A 189 4.48 1.60 13.31
CA ARG A 189 5.77 0.89 13.44
C ARG A 189 6.65 1.10 12.20
N GLY A 190 6.67 2.30 11.61
CA GLY A 190 7.55 2.59 10.48
C GLY A 190 9.01 2.36 10.84
N THR A 191 9.82 1.93 9.88
CA THR A 191 11.24 1.62 10.05
C THR A 191 12.16 2.49 9.20
N GLY A 192 11.58 3.47 8.50
CA GLY A 192 12.29 4.47 7.70
C GLY A 192 11.31 5.39 6.98
N GLY A 193 11.79 6.56 6.56
CA GLY A 193 11.08 7.44 5.63
C GLY A 193 9.68 7.88 6.09
N HIS A 194 8.88 8.37 5.13
CA HIS A 194 7.53 8.88 5.38
C HIS A 194 6.50 7.76 5.43
N TYR A 195 5.42 7.96 6.20
CA TYR A 195 4.25 7.09 6.06
C TYR A 195 3.55 7.37 4.72
N VAL A 196 3.21 8.62 4.42
CA VAL A 196 2.58 8.99 3.14
C VAL A 196 3.39 10.09 2.47
N LYS A 197 4.03 9.78 1.34
CA LYS A 197 4.74 10.75 0.49
C LYS A 197 4.06 10.86 -0.87
N LEU A 198 3.53 12.04 -1.19
CA LEU A 198 2.77 12.26 -2.41
C LEU A 198 3.31 13.43 -3.22
N ARG A 199 3.41 13.22 -4.53
CA ARG A 199 3.62 14.26 -5.54
C ARG A 199 2.44 14.24 -6.51
N THR A 200 1.33 14.82 -6.08
CA THR A 200 0.07 14.77 -6.82
C THR A 200 -0.77 16.03 -6.59
N PRO A 201 -1.52 16.53 -7.58
CA PRO A 201 -2.21 17.82 -7.45
C PRO A 201 -3.43 17.79 -6.53
N ARG A 202 -4.04 16.61 -6.32
CA ARG A 202 -5.29 16.44 -5.57
C ARG A 202 -5.22 15.27 -4.60
N VAL A 203 -5.47 15.55 -3.32
CA VAL A 203 -5.44 14.55 -2.25
C VAL A 203 -6.72 14.50 -1.43
N THR A 204 -7.07 13.32 -0.93
CA THR A 204 -8.01 13.14 0.16
C THR A 204 -7.42 12.14 1.13
N ILE A 205 -7.03 12.59 2.32
CA ILE A 205 -6.41 11.74 3.35
C ILE A 205 -7.27 11.87 4.59
N THR A 206 -8.23 10.96 4.78
CA THR A 206 -9.20 11.08 5.89
C THR A 206 -9.41 9.81 6.68
N ASP A 207 -9.78 9.98 7.95
CA ASP A 207 -10.18 8.85 8.79
C ASP A 207 -9.07 7.80 8.98
N ASN A 208 -7.80 8.21 8.88
CA ASN A 208 -6.64 7.34 9.05
C ASN A 208 -6.04 7.44 10.46
N SER A 209 -5.30 6.41 10.86
CA SER A 209 -4.47 6.43 12.08
C SER A 209 -2.99 6.34 11.73
N PHE A 210 -2.19 7.25 12.29
CA PHE A 210 -0.73 7.28 12.20
C PHE A 210 -0.15 7.12 13.61
N ASP A 211 0.32 5.91 13.92
CA ASP A 211 0.87 5.54 15.21
C ASP A 211 2.38 5.29 15.09
N ASP A 212 3.15 6.33 15.41
CA ASP A 212 4.61 6.29 15.35
C ASP A 212 5.23 5.93 16.71
N THR A 213 4.44 5.50 17.70
CA THR A 213 4.93 5.18 19.07
C THR A 213 5.99 4.08 19.06
N LYS A 214 5.90 3.15 18.11
CA LYS A 214 6.88 2.08 17.87
C LYS A 214 7.68 2.29 16.57
N GLY A 215 7.64 3.50 16.01
CA GLY A 215 8.41 3.85 14.84
C GLY A 215 9.90 4.01 15.15
N SER A 216 10.74 3.81 14.15
CA SER A 216 12.17 4.06 14.18
C SER A 216 12.64 4.59 12.84
N LYS A 217 13.54 5.58 12.87
CA LYS A 217 14.07 6.27 11.69
C LYS A 217 13.00 6.86 10.77
N THR A 218 11.79 7.08 11.29
CA THR A 218 10.68 7.61 10.48
C THR A 218 10.86 9.11 10.25
N ASN A 219 10.24 9.60 9.19
CA ASN A 219 10.22 10.99 8.78
C ASN A 219 8.78 11.54 8.93
N TYR A 220 8.40 12.58 8.20
CA TYR A 220 7.04 13.14 8.27
C TYR A 220 5.94 12.08 8.07
N MET A 221 4.80 12.26 8.75
CA MET A 221 3.67 11.35 8.61
C MET A 221 2.98 11.53 7.26
N ILE A 222 2.80 12.79 6.86
CA ILE A 222 2.31 13.16 5.53
C ILE A 222 3.30 14.18 4.93
N ASP A 223 3.87 13.85 3.78
CA ASP A 223 4.70 14.72 2.96
C ASP A 223 4.03 14.93 1.60
N LEU A 224 3.43 16.10 1.40
CA LEU A 224 2.94 16.58 0.11
C LEU A 224 4.09 17.31 -0.59
N SER A 225 5.11 16.56 -1.02
CA SER A 225 6.45 17.08 -1.31
C SER A 225 6.47 18.20 -2.34
N GLN A 226 5.47 18.23 -3.25
CA GLN A 226 5.37 19.23 -4.31
C GLN A 226 4.12 20.13 -4.22
N GLY A 227 3.45 20.13 -3.06
CA GLY A 227 2.14 20.77 -2.86
C GLY A 227 0.98 19.88 -3.32
N ALA A 228 -0.24 20.24 -2.90
CA ALA A 228 -1.50 19.69 -3.40
C ALA A 228 -2.68 20.52 -2.87
N THR A 229 -3.81 20.45 -3.56
CA THR A 229 -5.12 20.85 -3.02
C THR A 229 -5.91 19.63 -2.53
N GLY A 230 -6.96 19.85 -1.75
CA GLY A 230 -7.85 18.79 -1.29
C GLY A 230 -8.12 18.83 0.21
N LEU A 231 -8.16 17.66 0.84
CA LEU A 231 -8.59 17.49 2.22
C LEU A 231 -7.68 16.53 3.01
N ILE A 232 -7.24 16.96 4.19
CA ILE A 232 -6.64 16.14 5.23
C ILE A 232 -7.49 16.29 6.50
N ALA A 233 -8.32 15.29 6.81
CA ALA A 233 -9.28 15.45 7.91
C ALA A 233 -9.59 14.19 8.71
N ARG A 234 -9.96 14.36 9.98
CA ARG A 234 -10.35 13.27 10.88
C ARG A 234 -9.31 12.16 11.03
N ASN A 235 -8.03 12.50 10.83
CA ASN A 235 -6.94 11.58 11.09
C ASN A 235 -6.49 11.70 12.56
N THR A 236 -5.97 10.59 13.10
CA THR A 236 -5.30 10.57 14.40
C THR A 236 -3.80 10.40 14.20
N PHE A 237 -3.01 11.24 14.86
CA PHE A 237 -1.55 11.24 14.79
C PHE A 237 -0.95 11.08 16.19
N VAL A 238 0.01 10.16 16.33
CA VAL A 238 0.85 10.04 17.53
C VAL A 238 2.31 10.04 17.10
N GLN A 239 3.02 11.15 17.36
CA GLN A 239 4.43 11.28 17.00
C GLN A 239 5.32 10.53 17.99
N GLY A 240 6.21 9.69 17.46
CA GLY A 240 7.13 8.85 18.23
C GLY A 240 8.44 9.53 18.60
N ALA A 241 9.23 8.81 19.41
CA ALA A 241 10.52 9.29 19.93
C ALA A 241 11.69 9.18 18.95
N HIS A 242 11.61 8.29 17.95
CA HIS A 242 12.76 7.88 17.16
C HIS A 242 12.66 8.31 15.69
N LYS A 243 12.24 9.56 15.45
CA LYS A 243 12.18 10.12 14.10
C LYS A 243 13.54 10.69 13.67
N GLU A 244 13.89 10.51 12.40
CA GLU A 244 14.99 11.26 11.79
C GLU A 244 14.60 12.73 11.62
N ASN A 245 13.37 12.96 11.15
CA ASN A 245 12.81 14.30 11.08
C ASN A 245 11.56 14.40 11.95
N HIS A 246 11.70 15.18 13.02
CA HIS A 246 10.66 15.38 14.02
C HIS A 246 10.06 16.79 13.96
N SER A 247 10.42 17.60 12.96
CA SER A 247 10.09 19.02 12.91
C SER A 247 8.66 19.33 12.46
N GLY A 248 8.00 18.39 11.78
CA GLY A 248 6.63 18.54 11.29
C GLY A 248 5.90 17.19 11.19
N LEU A 249 4.56 17.22 11.29
CA LEU A 249 3.72 16.03 11.09
C LEU A 249 3.20 15.97 9.65
N ILE A 250 2.59 17.06 9.20
CA ILE A 250 2.14 17.29 7.83
C ILE A 250 3.05 18.35 7.22
N VAL A 251 3.70 18.02 6.10
CA VAL A 251 4.62 18.94 5.42
C VAL A 251 4.16 19.16 3.98
N VAL A 252 4.15 20.43 3.57
CA VAL A 252 3.63 20.85 2.26
C VAL A 252 4.74 21.56 1.49
N SER A 253 5.01 21.07 0.27
CA SER A 253 5.97 21.64 -0.68
C SER A 253 7.43 21.64 -0.21
N ALA A 254 7.86 20.60 0.51
CA ALA A 254 9.24 20.50 1.00
C ALA A 254 10.31 20.33 -0.10
N GLU A 255 9.93 19.84 -1.28
CA GLU A 255 10.87 19.59 -2.39
C GLU A 255 10.66 20.56 -3.55
N ALA A 256 9.41 20.91 -3.87
CA ALA A 256 9.08 21.87 -4.93
C ALA A 256 7.69 22.49 -4.74
N LYS A 257 7.38 23.51 -5.54
CA LYS A 257 6.08 24.20 -5.58
C LYS A 257 5.33 23.91 -6.89
N THR A 258 5.37 22.66 -7.34
CA THR A 258 4.82 22.24 -8.63
C THR A 258 3.30 22.38 -8.68
N TYR A 259 2.61 22.06 -7.58
CA TYR A 259 1.17 22.20 -7.45
C TYR A 259 0.85 23.25 -6.41
N SER A 260 -0.16 24.08 -6.70
CA SER A 260 -0.67 25.00 -5.68
C SER A 260 -1.22 24.22 -4.48
N ALA A 261 -0.99 24.76 -3.29
CA ALA A 261 -1.59 24.32 -2.05
C ALA A 261 -2.66 25.31 -1.53
N ALA A 262 -3.01 26.33 -2.32
CA ALA A 262 -4.01 27.31 -1.96
C ALA A 262 -5.35 26.63 -1.67
N GLY A 263 -5.88 26.87 -0.45
CA GLY A 263 -7.14 26.27 -0.01
C GLY A 263 -7.07 24.77 0.31
N LEU A 264 -5.88 24.15 0.41
CA LEU A 264 -5.74 22.82 1.00
C LEU A 264 -6.36 22.82 2.41
N ARG A 265 -7.39 22.00 2.62
CA ARG A 265 -8.12 21.93 3.88
C ARG A 265 -7.47 20.94 4.82
N ILE A 266 -7.19 21.40 6.04
CA ILE A 266 -6.63 20.57 7.12
C ILE A 266 -7.44 20.81 8.38
N GLU A 267 -8.34 19.90 8.71
CA GLU A 267 -9.40 20.10 9.71
C GLU A 267 -9.81 18.81 10.43
N ASP A 268 -10.33 18.94 11.63
CA ASP A 268 -10.87 17.86 12.48
C ASP A 268 -9.88 16.73 12.80
N ASN A 269 -8.58 16.97 12.70
CA ASN A 269 -7.56 15.99 13.07
C ASN A 269 -7.25 16.05 14.57
N ASP A 270 -6.75 14.93 15.09
CA ASP A 270 -6.24 14.79 16.45
C ASP A 270 -4.73 14.46 16.40
N ALA A 271 -3.89 15.23 17.09
CA ALA A 271 -2.46 15.00 17.10
C ALA A 271 -1.91 15.05 18.51
N SER A 272 -1.05 14.08 18.86
CA SER A 272 -0.40 13.99 20.17
C SER A 272 1.06 13.57 20.04
N LEU A 273 1.80 13.76 21.13
CA LEU A 273 3.18 13.30 21.28
C LEU A 273 3.20 12.06 22.17
N ALA A 274 3.89 11.01 21.74
CA ALA A 274 4.18 9.87 22.59
C ALA A 274 5.13 10.26 23.73
N PRO A 275 5.17 9.51 24.85
CA PRO A 275 6.19 9.70 25.88
C PRO A 275 7.60 9.67 25.29
N GLY A 276 8.41 10.67 25.61
CA GLY A 276 9.78 10.81 25.11
C GLY A 276 9.89 11.33 23.67
N ALA A 277 8.79 11.67 23.00
CA ALA A 277 8.82 12.29 21.68
C ALA A 277 9.45 13.69 21.71
N PRO A 278 10.19 14.09 20.65
CA PRO A 278 10.69 15.45 20.53
C PRO A 278 9.55 16.47 20.60
N THR A 279 9.75 17.51 21.40
CA THR A 279 8.76 18.58 21.59
C THR A 279 8.89 19.65 20.51
N ASN A 280 7.84 20.45 20.36
CA ASN A 280 7.75 21.60 19.45
C ASN A 280 7.67 21.31 17.92
N PRO A 281 7.15 20.15 17.43
CA PRO A 281 6.86 20.02 16.00
C PRO A 281 5.76 20.99 15.57
N ALA A 282 5.77 21.36 14.30
CA ALA A 282 4.59 21.92 13.66
C ALA A 282 3.62 20.79 13.27
N PHE A 283 2.35 20.93 13.59
CA PHE A 283 1.32 20.05 13.05
C PHE A 283 1.28 20.16 11.52
N VAL A 284 1.32 21.41 11.01
CA VAL A 284 1.47 21.71 9.59
C VAL A 284 2.68 22.62 9.37
N ALA A 285 3.66 22.16 8.59
CA ALA A 285 4.76 22.97 8.09
C ALA A 285 4.56 23.28 6.61
N ASN A 286 4.42 24.56 6.27
CA ASN A 286 4.12 25.02 4.93
C ASN A 286 5.31 25.74 4.29
N MET A 287 5.88 25.14 3.25
CA MET A 287 6.95 25.70 2.42
C MET A 287 6.42 26.25 1.09
N SER A 288 5.13 26.08 0.78
CA SER A 288 4.53 26.49 -0.49
C SER A 288 4.49 28.02 -0.64
N GLY A 289 4.23 28.75 0.45
CA GLY A 289 3.89 30.16 0.42
C GLY A 289 2.42 30.44 0.08
N ASP A 290 1.65 29.42 -0.27
CA ASP A 290 0.21 29.54 -0.51
C ASP A 290 -0.57 29.59 0.81
N GLN A 291 -1.73 30.25 0.78
CA GLN A 291 -2.65 30.28 1.90
C GLN A 291 -3.42 28.95 2.00
N LEU A 292 -3.10 28.14 3.01
CA LEU A 292 -3.83 26.91 3.33
C LEU A 292 -5.14 27.24 4.06
N ALA A 293 -6.12 26.34 3.99
CA ALA A 293 -7.37 26.42 4.75
C ALA A 293 -7.29 25.53 6.00
N ILE A 294 -6.53 25.97 7.01
CA ILE A 294 -6.38 25.22 8.27
C ILE A 294 -7.59 25.49 9.15
N GLY A 295 -8.41 24.46 9.36
CA GLY A 295 -9.58 24.48 10.24
C GLY A 295 -9.25 24.14 11.68
N ALA A 296 -10.28 23.80 12.46
CA ALA A 296 -10.11 23.35 13.84
C ALA A 296 -9.38 22.01 13.87
N ASN A 297 -8.34 21.87 14.70
CA ASN A 297 -7.62 20.62 14.93
C ASN A 297 -7.35 20.50 16.44
N ARG A 298 -7.42 19.29 17.00
CA ARG A 298 -7.10 19.02 18.41
C ARG A 298 -5.64 18.65 18.52
N LEU A 299 -4.84 19.53 19.11
CA LEU A 299 -3.40 19.36 19.22
C LEU A 299 -3.01 19.20 20.68
N GLY A 300 -2.31 18.12 20.99
CA GLY A 300 -1.72 17.86 22.29
C GLY A 300 -0.65 18.89 22.65
N ALA A 301 -0.33 18.97 23.94
CA ALA A 301 0.68 19.89 24.46
C ALA A 301 2.03 19.71 23.75
N GLY A 302 2.67 20.83 23.42
CA GLY A 302 3.97 20.84 22.75
C GLY A 302 3.92 20.73 21.23
N ILE A 303 2.74 20.68 20.60
CA ILE A 303 2.59 20.73 19.14
C ILE A 303 2.15 22.16 18.74
N ARG A 304 2.91 22.81 17.85
CA ARG A 304 2.51 24.07 17.24
C ARG A 304 1.49 23.80 16.14
N SER A 305 0.47 24.64 16.01
CA SER A 305 -0.53 24.43 14.95
C SER A 305 0.04 24.57 13.54
N TYR A 306 0.92 25.53 13.34
CA TYR A 306 1.36 25.92 12.00
C TYR A 306 2.76 26.55 12.01
N GLU A 307 3.50 26.32 10.94
CA GLU A 307 4.79 26.93 10.65
C GLU A 307 4.89 27.30 9.17
N VAL A 308 5.43 28.48 8.88
CA VAL A 308 5.86 28.87 7.54
C VAL A 308 7.38 28.72 7.47
N ARG A 309 7.88 28.16 6.37
CA ARG A 309 9.30 27.95 6.10
C ARG A 309 9.72 28.58 4.79
#